data_AF-A0A6H5IEI1-F1
#
_entry.id   AF-A0A6H5IEI1-F1
#
_cell.length_a   1.000
_cell.length_b   1.000
_cell.length_c   1.000
_cell.angle_alpha   90.00
_cell.angle_beta   90.00
_cell.angle_gamma   90.00
#
_symmetry.space_group_name_H-M   'P 1'
#
loop_
_entity.id
_entity.type
_entity.pdbx_description
1 polymer ?
#
loop_
_entity_poly.entity_id
_entity_poly.type
_entity_poly.pdbx_seq_one_letter_code
_entity_poly.pdbx_strand_id
1 'polypeptide(L)'
;MHTLRYGVFSLFAQGLNVNLGEALQFLREYDQEGSAVCTKVMTAQWNFATNMSDYNRRKMLEAQTTKLKFERASWRKTVSFAWNRIADPLARRQLKMIAVKGHISRIMSQSRDYEELLHYWQAWHEAIGPPLKNKYIRFVQLANQAAKLNGFADAGDQMREQYEDDYFQQNIAEVVSSITPIYKHLFTYVRARLIERYGDRIRNDGPIPAHLLGNMWAQNWEGVYDLVQPFPAVKKLDVTLELIIQAFGPLRMFQLAEEFFTSMGMKPMPPEFWKSSMFEKPPNRNVKCSASAWDFCNRADYRIKQCTKMSTECLVSTHHEMAHVQYYLQYKDQPLLFRNEAMPGFHEAVSNAISLSVFTPQHLHRIGLYNNATDDYESNINFLMLMALQKVVYLPFAYIVDQWRWRVFSDGVADMTTRWWELRLQYQGILPPIPRTERDFDPASKYHVPADLPYANYFVSVILQFQLFESLCDISGHTGDLHTCDLYRSREAGRLLADILSVGSSQSWPDVIRQMTRGRTNRLDASAMLRYFAPLAQFLKRQNQMEPVIGWITSQEDAGCCLSFAATTLLVTMVASF
;
A
#
# COMPACT_ATOMS: atom_id res chain seq x y z
N MET A 1 21.16 38.32 -34.37
CA MET A 1 20.15 37.41 -34.95
C MET A 1 20.69 35.99 -34.88
N HIS A 2 19.96 35.14 -34.15
CA HIS A 2 20.02 33.67 -34.11
C HIS A 2 21.32 32.94 -33.79
N THR A 3 21.49 32.62 -32.51
CA THR A 3 22.23 31.45 -32.02
C THR A 3 21.26 30.51 -31.27
N LEU A 4 21.15 29.28 -31.79
CA LEU A 4 20.88 28.01 -31.11
C LEU A 4 19.60 27.89 -30.24
N ARG A 5 18.49 27.54 -30.89
CA ARG A 5 17.46 26.65 -30.32
C ARG A 5 17.85 25.20 -30.67
N TYR A 6 18.34 24.43 -29.69
CA TYR A 6 18.30 22.96 -29.77
C TYR A 6 17.42 22.42 -28.65
N GLY A 7 16.41 21.67 -29.06
CA GLY A 7 15.25 21.29 -28.27
C GLY A 7 15.51 20.15 -27.29
N VAL A 8 14.90 20.32 -26.13
CA VAL A 8 14.55 19.31 -25.14
C VAL A 8 13.66 18.25 -25.81
N PHE A 9 14.19 17.13 -26.31
CA PHE A 9 13.38 15.94 -26.63
C PHE A 9 14.23 14.66 -26.75
N SER A 10 14.39 13.94 -25.62
CA SER A 10 14.70 12.50 -25.61
C SER A 10 14.60 11.90 -24.20
N LEU A 11 13.38 11.72 -23.69
CA LEU A 11 13.09 11.29 -22.32
C LEU A 11 13.04 9.76 -22.08
N PHE A 12 13.44 8.91 -23.03
CA PHE A 12 13.77 7.49 -22.72
C PHE A 12 15.02 7.09 -23.52
N ALA A 13 15.71 6.02 -23.10
CA ALA A 13 16.82 5.46 -23.86
C ALA A 13 16.39 5.23 -25.31
N GLN A 14 17.04 5.95 -26.23
CA GLN A 14 16.78 5.89 -27.65
C GLN A 14 18.07 6.23 -28.39
N GLY A 15 18.25 5.61 -29.55
CA GLY A 15 19.42 5.83 -30.37
C GLY A 15 19.18 6.95 -31.36
N LEU A 16 19.94 6.92 -32.45
CA LEU A 16 19.87 7.93 -33.51
C LEU A 16 19.16 7.41 -34.77
N ASN A 17 18.82 6.12 -34.81
CA ASN A 17 18.26 5.52 -36.00
C ASN A 17 16.78 5.92 -36.19
N VAL A 18 16.50 6.74 -37.19
CA VAL A 18 15.16 7.21 -37.57
C VAL A 18 14.60 6.47 -38.80
N ASN A 19 15.29 5.43 -39.30
CA ASN A 19 14.89 4.73 -40.50
C ASN A 19 13.56 4.00 -40.28
N LEU A 20 12.50 4.54 -40.90
CA LEU A 20 11.15 3.99 -40.79
C LEU A 20 11.05 2.57 -41.36
N GLY A 21 11.76 2.27 -42.46
CA GLY A 21 11.77 0.94 -43.05
C GLY A 21 12.32 -0.11 -42.10
N GLU A 22 13.44 0.20 -41.43
CA GLU A 22 14.04 -0.68 -40.41
C GLU A 22 13.20 -0.79 -39.15
N ALA A 23 12.56 0.31 -38.71
CA ALA A 23 11.67 0.29 -37.56
C ALA A 23 10.42 -0.55 -37.83
N LEU A 24 9.77 -0.40 -39.00
CA LEU A 24 8.63 -1.22 -39.40
C LEU A 24 9.03 -2.68 -39.61
N GLN A 25 10.21 -2.94 -40.15
CA GLN A 25 10.74 -4.28 -40.30
C GLN A 25 10.97 -4.93 -38.92
N PHE A 26 11.66 -4.24 -38.01
CA PHE A 26 11.83 -4.69 -36.63
C PHE A 26 10.50 -4.91 -35.91
N LEU A 27 9.51 -4.03 -36.10
CA LEU A 27 8.21 -4.18 -35.46
C LEU A 27 7.41 -5.36 -36.02
N ARG A 28 7.49 -5.63 -37.32
CA ARG A 28 6.93 -6.84 -37.92
C ARG A 28 7.61 -8.11 -37.40
N GLU A 29 8.94 -8.09 -37.31
CA GLU A 29 9.72 -9.18 -36.73
C GLU A 29 9.40 -9.37 -35.24
N TYR A 30 9.27 -8.27 -34.49
CA TYR A 30 8.86 -8.28 -33.09
C TYR A 30 7.43 -8.80 -32.92
N ASP A 31 6.49 -8.45 -33.80
CA ASP A 31 5.13 -8.96 -33.75
C ASP A 31 5.10 -10.46 -34.08
N GLN A 32 5.81 -10.89 -35.11
CA GLN A 32 5.88 -12.29 -35.51
C GLN A 32 6.59 -13.16 -34.47
N GLU A 33 7.81 -12.78 -34.07
CA GLU A 33 8.60 -13.47 -33.06
C GLU A 33 7.98 -13.30 -31.67
N GLY A 34 7.48 -12.13 -31.34
CA GLY A 34 6.80 -11.85 -30.07
C GLY A 34 5.47 -12.57 -29.95
N SER A 35 4.71 -12.75 -31.03
CA SER A 35 3.51 -13.58 -31.06
C SER A 35 3.88 -15.07 -30.98
N ALA A 36 4.96 -15.51 -31.62
CA ALA A 36 5.45 -16.88 -31.49
C ALA A 36 6.03 -17.17 -30.10
N VAL A 37 6.77 -16.23 -29.49
CA VAL A 37 7.29 -16.29 -28.13
C VAL A 37 6.14 -16.15 -27.14
N CYS A 38 5.18 -15.27 -27.37
CA CYS A 38 3.96 -15.17 -26.57
C CYS A 38 3.18 -16.47 -26.67
N THR A 39 2.94 -17.02 -27.85
CA THR A 39 2.27 -18.31 -28.02
C THR A 39 3.08 -19.43 -27.38
N LYS A 40 4.40 -19.48 -27.55
CA LYS A 40 5.27 -20.49 -26.95
C LYS A 40 5.36 -20.36 -25.44
N VAL A 41 5.38 -19.14 -24.92
CA VAL A 41 5.42 -18.86 -23.48
C VAL A 41 4.06 -19.04 -22.88
N MET A 42 2.98 -18.58 -23.50
CA MET A 42 1.61 -18.78 -23.06
C MET A 42 1.22 -20.24 -23.20
N THR A 43 1.65 -20.95 -24.24
CA THR A 43 1.46 -22.40 -24.39
C THR A 43 2.35 -23.14 -23.41
N ALA A 44 3.62 -22.76 -23.19
CA ALA A 44 4.46 -23.39 -22.18
C ALA A 44 4.01 -23.04 -20.76
N GLN A 45 3.49 -21.83 -20.54
CA GLN A 45 2.91 -21.37 -19.29
C GLN A 45 1.52 -21.96 -19.09
N TRP A 46 0.75 -22.24 -20.14
CA TRP A 46 -0.56 -22.89 -20.11
C TRP A 46 -0.41 -24.38 -19.91
N ASN A 47 0.48 -25.03 -20.67
CA ASN A 47 0.84 -26.44 -20.53
C ASN A 47 1.54 -26.70 -19.21
N PHE A 48 2.32 -25.73 -18.71
CA PHE A 48 2.66 -25.66 -17.30
C PHE A 48 1.32 -25.52 -16.55
N ALA A 49 0.63 -24.38 -16.58
CA ALA A 49 -0.60 -24.10 -15.84
C ALA A 49 -1.79 -25.09 -15.89
N THR A 50 -1.73 -26.15 -16.67
CA THR A 50 -2.78 -27.17 -16.79
C THR A 50 -2.22 -28.57 -16.57
N ASN A 51 -0.90 -28.76 -16.65
CA ASN A 51 -0.22 -30.03 -16.41
C ASN A 51 1.27 -29.80 -16.06
N MET A 52 1.56 -29.49 -14.80
CA MET A 52 2.96 -29.20 -14.47
C MET A 52 3.71 -30.47 -14.09
N SER A 53 4.82 -30.61 -14.76
CA SER A 53 5.79 -31.68 -14.64
C SER A 53 7.16 -31.02 -14.73
N ASP A 54 8.24 -31.68 -14.30
CA ASP A 54 9.58 -31.11 -14.46
C ASP A 54 9.96 -30.90 -15.94
N TYR A 55 9.35 -31.68 -16.84
CA TYR A 55 9.43 -31.43 -18.28
C TYR A 55 8.76 -30.11 -18.66
N ASN A 56 7.49 -29.88 -18.28
CA ASN A 56 6.76 -28.65 -18.59
C ASN A 56 7.29 -27.43 -17.80
N ARG A 57 7.85 -27.63 -16.60
CA ARG A 57 8.56 -26.62 -15.80
C ARG A 57 9.85 -26.22 -16.46
N ARG A 58 10.68 -27.16 -16.92
CA ARG A 58 11.89 -26.85 -17.69
C ARG A 58 11.52 -26.19 -19.02
N LYS A 59 10.50 -26.68 -19.74
CA LYS A 59 10.02 -26.03 -20.97
C LYS A 59 9.43 -24.65 -20.74
N MET A 60 8.75 -24.41 -19.61
CA MET A 60 8.28 -23.09 -19.22
C MET A 60 9.43 -22.19 -18.77
N LEU A 61 10.37 -22.66 -17.96
CA LEU A 61 11.55 -21.89 -17.54
C LEU A 61 12.45 -21.59 -18.74
N GLU A 62 12.63 -22.54 -19.66
CA GLU A 62 13.27 -22.35 -20.96
C GLU A 62 12.49 -21.30 -21.75
N ALA A 63 11.17 -21.41 -21.89
CA ALA A 63 10.35 -20.45 -22.63
C ALA A 63 10.33 -19.06 -21.95
N GLN A 64 10.28 -18.96 -20.63
CA GLN A 64 10.35 -17.72 -19.85
C GLN A 64 11.75 -17.12 -19.93
N THR A 65 12.80 -17.93 -19.92
CA THR A 65 14.17 -17.48 -20.18
C THR A 65 14.31 -17.01 -21.62
N THR A 66 13.71 -17.70 -22.59
CA THR A 66 13.60 -17.27 -23.99
C THR A 66 12.82 -15.96 -24.08
N LYS A 67 11.74 -15.78 -23.31
CA LYS A 67 10.97 -14.54 -23.23
C LYS A 67 11.79 -13.40 -22.66
N LEU A 68 12.49 -13.61 -21.55
CA LEU A 68 13.34 -12.59 -20.94
C LEU A 68 14.50 -12.22 -21.87
N LYS A 69 15.08 -13.19 -22.57
CA LYS A 69 16.09 -12.94 -23.61
C LYS A 69 15.50 -12.15 -24.78
N PHE A 70 14.31 -12.52 -25.25
CA PHE A 70 13.57 -11.83 -26.31
C PHE A 70 13.19 -10.41 -25.90
N GLU A 71 12.62 -10.19 -24.72
CA GLU A 71 12.26 -8.87 -24.18
C GLU A 71 13.52 -8.01 -24.03
N ARG A 72 14.63 -8.56 -23.53
CA ARG A 72 15.90 -7.85 -23.41
C ARG A 72 16.52 -7.50 -24.77
N ALA A 73 16.50 -8.41 -25.74
CA ALA A 73 17.01 -8.18 -27.10
C ALA A 73 16.13 -7.16 -27.84
N SER A 74 14.82 -7.31 -27.74
CA SER A 74 13.82 -6.40 -28.29
C SER A 74 13.93 -5.02 -27.70
N TRP A 75 14.14 -4.91 -26.39
CA TRP A 75 14.42 -3.63 -25.73
C TRP A 75 15.71 -3.01 -26.27
N ARG A 76 16.82 -3.75 -26.32
CA ARG A 76 18.11 -3.25 -26.86
C ARG A 76 17.99 -2.74 -28.30
N LYS A 77 17.23 -3.45 -29.14
CA LYS A 77 16.97 -3.04 -30.52
C LYS A 77 16.03 -1.83 -30.57
N THR A 78 14.97 -1.81 -29.76
CA THR A 78 14.02 -0.69 -29.63
C THR A 78 14.72 0.61 -29.22
N VAL A 79 15.62 0.54 -28.25
CA VAL A 79 16.39 1.71 -27.79
C VAL A 79 17.55 2.08 -28.72
N SER A 80 17.80 1.34 -29.81
CA SER A 80 18.73 1.77 -30.88
C SER A 80 18.05 2.70 -31.89
N PHE A 81 16.72 2.66 -31.97
CA PHE A 81 15.93 3.59 -32.76
C PHE A 81 15.73 4.89 -31.98
N ALA A 82 15.74 6.01 -32.70
CA ALA A 82 15.19 7.28 -32.24
C ALA A 82 13.66 7.21 -32.32
N TRP A 83 13.07 6.29 -31.56
CA TRP A 83 11.67 5.86 -31.72
C TRP A 83 10.69 7.03 -31.62
N ASN A 84 11.02 8.10 -30.87
CA ASN A 84 10.19 9.31 -30.77
C ASN A 84 10.11 10.14 -32.07
N ARG A 85 11.06 9.95 -32.98
CA ARG A 85 11.22 10.65 -34.27
C ARG A 85 10.83 9.78 -35.48
N ILE A 86 10.39 8.54 -35.24
CA ILE A 86 9.87 7.68 -36.31
C ILE A 86 8.59 8.30 -36.87
N ALA A 87 8.60 8.55 -38.19
CA ALA A 87 7.54 9.29 -38.87
C ALA A 87 6.16 8.64 -38.71
N ASP A 88 6.08 7.31 -38.75
CA ASP A 88 4.83 6.56 -38.55
C ASP A 88 4.37 6.58 -37.08
N PRO A 89 3.16 7.11 -36.79
CA PRO A 89 2.65 7.25 -35.42
C PRO A 89 2.39 5.93 -34.70
N LEU A 90 2.01 4.87 -35.44
CA LEU A 90 1.70 3.56 -34.87
C LEU A 90 3.00 2.84 -34.48
N ALA A 91 3.99 2.83 -35.36
CA ALA A 91 5.32 2.30 -35.11
C ALA A 91 5.98 2.98 -33.90
N ARG A 92 5.91 4.31 -33.86
CA ARG A 92 6.36 5.12 -32.72
C ARG A 92 5.71 4.69 -31.41
N ARG A 93 4.40 4.49 -31.41
CA ARG A 93 3.64 4.05 -30.22
C ARG A 93 4.04 2.63 -29.79
N GLN A 94 4.20 1.71 -30.73
CA GLN A 94 4.61 0.34 -30.44
C GLN A 94 6.01 0.28 -29.82
N LEU A 95 6.99 0.97 -30.42
CA LEU A 95 8.35 1.07 -29.88
C LEU A 95 8.35 1.65 -28.45
N LYS A 96 7.55 2.69 -28.19
CA LYS A 96 7.39 3.26 -26.84
C LYS A 96 6.88 2.23 -25.83
N MET A 97 5.88 1.42 -26.19
CA MET A 97 5.30 0.44 -25.27
C MET A 97 6.27 -0.68 -24.89
N ILE A 98 7.10 -1.13 -25.83
CA ILE A 98 8.12 -2.16 -25.61
C ILE A 98 9.16 -1.71 -24.58
N ALA A 99 9.37 -0.39 -24.44
CA ALA A 99 10.35 0.16 -23.52
C ALA A 99 9.94 0.18 -22.01
N VAL A 100 8.67 -0.08 -21.61
CA VAL A 100 8.11 0.42 -20.31
C VAL A 100 7.55 -0.61 -19.27
N LYS A 101 7.08 -1.82 -19.61
CA LYS A 101 6.12 -2.62 -18.77
C LYS A 101 6.76 -3.53 -17.68
N GLY A 102 6.42 -3.37 -16.39
CA GLY A 102 6.68 -4.34 -15.28
C GLY A 102 7.88 -4.05 -14.34
N HIS A 103 8.71 -3.08 -14.70
CA HIS A 103 9.93 -2.70 -13.99
C HIS A 103 9.67 -1.66 -12.87
N ILE A 104 8.58 -0.91 -12.98
CA ILE A 104 8.38 0.39 -12.33
C ILE A 104 8.26 0.32 -10.80
N SER A 105 7.40 -0.54 -10.23
CA SER A 105 7.25 -0.60 -8.76
C SER A 105 8.55 -0.97 -8.05
N ARG A 106 9.33 -1.88 -8.64
CA ARG A 106 10.63 -2.27 -8.11
C ARG A 106 11.63 -1.12 -8.20
N ILE A 107 11.67 -0.39 -9.33
CA ILE A 107 12.50 0.80 -9.47
C ILE A 107 12.14 1.85 -8.42
N MET A 108 10.85 2.18 -8.28
CA MET A 108 10.41 3.19 -7.30
C MET A 108 10.88 2.83 -5.88
N SER A 109 10.92 1.54 -5.53
CA SER A 109 11.40 1.08 -4.23
C SER A 109 12.92 0.97 -4.11
N GLN A 110 13.65 0.65 -5.17
CA GLN A 110 15.07 0.28 -5.09
C GLN A 110 16.04 1.32 -5.67
N SER A 111 15.58 2.14 -6.61
CA SER A 111 16.43 3.17 -7.20
C SER A 111 16.66 4.31 -6.21
N ARG A 112 17.85 4.89 -6.30
CA ARG A 112 18.29 6.07 -5.53
C ARG A 112 18.79 7.16 -6.47
N ASP A 113 18.41 7.06 -7.74
CA ASP A 113 18.70 8.04 -8.78
C ASP A 113 17.49 8.96 -8.94
N TYR A 114 17.71 10.26 -8.73
CA TYR A 114 16.64 11.25 -8.74
C TYR A 114 15.93 11.31 -10.09
N GLU A 115 16.69 11.34 -11.19
CA GLU A 115 16.16 11.53 -12.54
C GLU A 115 15.45 10.24 -13.03
N GLU A 116 15.94 9.07 -12.65
CA GLU A 116 15.26 7.79 -12.91
C GLU A 116 13.90 7.74 -12.20
N LEU A 117 13.86 8.07 -10.90
CA LEU A 117 12.63 8.09 -10.12
C LEU A 117 11.63 9.11 -10.69
N LEU A 118 12.10 10.31 -11.05
CA LEU A 118 11.29 11.36 -11.64
C LEU A 118 10.68 10.91 -12.97
N HIS A 119 11.52 10.32 -13.83
CA HIS A 119 11.12 9.81 -15.12
C HIS A 119 9.97 8.79 -15.02
N TYR A 120 10.12 7.77 -14.17
CA TYR A 120 9.10 6.73 -14.02
C TYR A 120 7.83 7.25 -13.36
N TRP A 121 7.97 8.16 -12.38
CA TRP A 121 6.83 8.82 -11.77
C TRP A 121 6.02 9.60 -12.81
N GLN A 122 6.68 10.44 -13.61
CA GLN A 122 6.03 11.23 -14.66
C GLN A 122 5.40 10.32 -15.73
N ALA A 123 6.15 9.34 -16.23
CA ALA A 123 5.68 8.44 -17.29
C ALA A 123 4.44 7.64 -16.88
N TRP A 124 4.35 7.23 -15.60
CA TRP A 124 3.17 6.56 -15.06
C TRP A 124 1.95 7.49 -15.05
N HIS A 125 2.09 8.69 -14.51
CA HIS A 125 0.99 9.65 -14.41
C HIS A 125 0.49 10.10 -15.79
N GLU A 126 1.39 10.38 -16.74
CA GLU A 126 1.04 10.76 -18.12
C GLU A 126 0.35 9.63 -18.90
N ALA A 127 0.71 8.38 -18.64
CA ALA A 127 0.13 7.24 -19.35
C ALA A 127 -1.30 6.92 -18.89
N ILE A 128 -1.63 7.25 -17.64
CA ILE A 128 -2.88 6.82 -16.99
C ILE A 128 -3.87 7.98 -16.83
N GLY A 129 -3.43 9.13 -16.32
CA GLY A 129 -4.31 10.23 -15.92
C GLY A 129 -5.07 10.87 -17.08
N PRO A 130 -4.39 11.47 -18.08
CA PRO A 130 -5.06 12.19 -19.17
C PRO A 130 -6.08 11.34 -19.95
N PRO A 131 -5.80 10.08 -20.32
CA PRO A 131 -6.77 9.22 -21.01
C PRO A 131 -8.02 8.88 -20.20
N LEU A 132 -7.95 8.95 -18.87
CA LEU A 132 -9.06 8.60 -17.97
C LEU A 132 -9.91 9.79 -17.55
N LYS A 133 -9.40 11.02 -17.66
CA LYS A 133 -10.07 12.24 -17.15
C LYS A 133 -11.54 12.36 -17.60
N ASN A 134 -11.81 12.34 -18.90
CA ASN A 134 -13.17 12.52 -19.42
C ASN A 134 -14.11 11.36 -19.05
N LYS A 135 -13.56 10.13 -18.95
CA LYS A 135 -14.33 8.97 -18.51
C LYS A 135 -14.71 9.11 -17.04
N TYR A 136 -13.78 9.60 -16.22
CA TYR A 136 -14.03 9.83 -14.80
C TYR A 136 -15.07 10.93 -14.56
N ILE A 137 -15.03 12.02 -15.34
CA ILE A 137 -16.08 13.06 -15.31
C ILE A 137 -17.46 12.45 -15.59
N ARG A 138 -17.56 11.61 -16.64
CA ARG A 138 -18.82 10.93 -16.96
C ARG A 138 -19.25 9.95 -15.86
N PHE A 139 -18.29 9.24 -15.26
CA PHE A 139 -18.53 8.36 -14.12
C PHE A 139 -19.12 9.13 -12.94
N VAL A 140 -18.52 10.26 -12.53
CA VAL A 140 -19.02 11.10 -11.42
C VAL A 140 -20.46 11.54 -11.64
N GLN A 141 -20.80 11.97 -12.88
CA GLN A 141 -22.17 12.34 -13.22
C GLN A 141 -23.17 11.18 -13.03
N LEU A 142 -22.81 9.99 -13.50
CA LEU A 142 -23.67 8.80 -13.42
C LEU A 142 -23.78 8.29 -11.98
N ALA A 143 -22.68 8.28 -11.24
CA ALA A 143 -22.65 7.88 -9.83
C ALA A 143 -23.54 8.81 -9.00
N ASN A 144 -23.41 10.14 -9.16
CA ASN A 144 -24.25 11.10 -8.45
C ASN A 144 -25.73 11.00 -8.86
N GLN A 145 -26.03 10.71 -10.13
CA GLN A 145 -27.40 10.46 -10.56
C GLN A 145 -28.00 9.22 -9.87
N ALA A 146 -27.24 8.12 -9.82
CA ALA A 146 -27.65 6.90 -9.15
C ALA A 146 -27.83 7.11 -7.64
N ALA A 147 -26.92 7.82 -6.98
CA ALA A 147 -27.02 8.13 -5.56
C ALA A 147 -28.28 8.93 -5.22
N LYS A 148 -28.58 9.97 -6.02
CA LYS A 148 -29.81 10.79 -5.87
C LYS A 148 -31.09 9.99 -6.07
N LEU A 149 -31.10 9.04 -7.00
CA LEU A 149 -32.24 8.13 -7.18
C LEU A 149 -32.47 7.20 -5.98
N ASN A 150 -31.42 6.94 -5.20
CA ASN A 150 -31.48 6.16 -3.96
C ASN A 150 -31.67 7.03 -2.70
N GLY A 151 -31.90 8.34 -2.85
CA GLY A 151 -32.18 9.25 -1.74
C GLY A 151 -30.98 9.92 -1.08
N PHE A 152 -29.76 9.69 -1.58
CA PHE A 152 -28.53 10.33 -1.08
C PHE A 152 -28.27 11.68 -1.76
N ALA A 153 -27.51 12.57 -1.12
CA ALA A 153 -27.17 13.88 -1.69
C ALA A 153 -26.27 13.75 -2.93
N ASP A 154 -25.28 12.86 -2.86
CA ASP A 154 -24.32 12.54 -3.90
C ASP A 154 -23.69 11.14 -3.66
N ALA A 155 -22.82 10.68 -4.56
CA ALA A 155 -22.21 9.37 -4.43
C ALA A 155 -21.22 9.28 -3.25
N GLY A 156 -20.65 10.40 -2.81
CA GLY A 156 -19.79 10.44 -1.62
C GLY A 156 -20.60 10.28 -0.33
N ASP A 157 -21.81 10.84 -0.28
CA ASP A 157 -22.78 10.63 0.78
C ASP A 157 -23.20 9.15 0.88
N GLN A 158 -23.63 8.56 -0.23
CA GLN A 158 -23.94 7.13 -0.32
C GLN A 158 -22.75 6.23 0.11
N MET A 159 -21.54 6.64 -0.22
CA MET A 159 -20.33 5.91 0.14
C MET A 159 -20.04 5.93 1.64
N ARG A 160 -20.37 7.02 2.34
CA ARG A 160 -20.15 7.15 3.79
C ARG A 160 -21.22 6.44 4.63
N GLU A 161 -22.38 6.15 4.05
CA GLU A 161 -23.47 5.41 4.72
C GLU A 161 -23.00 4.07 5.31
N GLN A 162 -21.99 3.43 4.68
CA GLN A 162 -21.40 2.17 5.16
C GLN A 162 -20.80 2.26 6.58
N TYR A 163 -20.56 3.47 7.09
CA TYR A 163 -20.05 3.74 8.42
C TYR A 163 -21.15 4.07 9.44
N GLU A 164 -22.41 4.24 9.02
CA GLU A 164 -23.57 4.52 9.89
C GLU A 164 -23.29 5.60 10.96
N ASP A 165 -22.59 6.67 10.54
CA ASP A 165 -22.12 7.74 11.43
C ASP A 165 -22.15 9.09 10.72
N ASP A 166 -23.12 9.92 11.10
CA ASP A 166 -23.31 11.29 10.56
C ASP A 166 -22.07 12.18 10.76
N TYR A 167 -21.25 11.88 11.76
CA TYR A 167 -20.05 12.65 12.11
C TYR A 167 -18.75 11.95 11.66
N PHE A 168 -18.84 10.92 10.82
CA PHE A 168 -17.69 10.11 10.43
C PHE A 168 -16.52 10.96 9.91
N GLN A 169 -16.80 11.94 9.05
CA GLN A 169 -15.79 12.81 8.45
C GLN A 169 -15.05 13.67 9.49
N GLN A 170 -15.77 14.19 10.49
CA GLN A 170 -15.21 14.95 11.60
C GLN A 170 -14.39 14.03 12.52
N ASN A 171 -14.94 12.85 12.84
CA ASN A 171 -14.28 11.86 13.71
C ASN A 171 -12.92 11.44 13.16
N ILE A 172 -12.81 11.12 11.86
CA ILE A 172 -11.51 10.77 11.25
C ILE A 172 -10.56 11.97 11.14
N ALA A 173 -11.08 13.21 11.06
CA ALA A 173 -10.25 14.42 11.06
C ALA A 173 -9.60 14.68 12.43
N GLU A 174 -10.31 14.42 13.53
CA GLU A 174 -9.76 14.50 14.90
C GLU A 174 -8.61 13.49 15.10
N VAL A 175 -8.76 12.28 14.56
CA VAL A 175 -7.71 11.25 14.57
C VAL A 175 -6.48 11.72 13.77
N VAL A 176 -6.66 12.30 12.59
CA VAL A 176 -5.56 12.88 11.80
C VAL A 176 -4.84 13.98 12.56
N SER A 177 -5.59 14.88 13.22
CA SER A 177 -5.02 15.93 14.06
C SER A 177 -4.13 15.34 15.16
N SER A 178 -4.62 14.30 15.85
CA SER A 178 -3.89 13.63 16.93
C SER A 178 -2.60 12.95 16.47
N ILE A 179 -2.56 12.40 15.26
CA ILE A 179 -1.37 11.75 14.67
C ILE A 179 -0.39 12.75 14.05
N THR A 180 -0.86 13.94 13.67
CA THR A 180 -0.05 14.95 12.96
C THR A 180 1.28 15.28 13.65
N PRO A 181 1.39 15.42 14.99
CA PRO A 181 2.66 15.71 15.64
C PRO A 181 3.76 14.66 15.40
N ILE A 182 3.44 13.36 15.56
CA ILE A 182 4.41 12.30 15.30
C ILE A 182 4.74 12.20 13.81
N TYR A 183 3.73 12.38 12.94
CA TYR A 183 3.93 12.43 11.50
C TYR A 183 4.92 13.52 11.10
N LYS A 184 4.78 14.74 11.63
CA LYS A 184 5.68 15.87 11.33
C LYS A 184 7.12 15.61 11.79
N HIS A 185 7.31 14.99 12.96
CA HIS A 185 8.65 14.61 13.41
C HIS A 185 9.29 13.52 12.53
N LEU A 186 8.49 12.52 12.13
CA LEU A 186 8.95 11.48 11.21
C LEU A 186 9.28 12.07 9.83
N PHE A 187 8.42 12.95 9.32
CA PHE A 187 8.62 13.70 8.09
C PHE A 187 9.94 14.48 8.13
N THR A 188 10.19 15.27 9.18
CA THR A 188 11.42 16.06 9.31
C THR A 188 12.66 15.16 9.31
N TYR A 189 12.64 14.07 10.06
CA TYR A 189 13.75 13.12 10.11
C TYR A 189 14.03 12.49 8.73
N VAL A 190 12.97 12.03 8.04
CA VAL A 190 13.09 11.45 6.70
C VAL A 190 13.58 12.50 5.69
N ARG A 191 13.08 13.74 5.76
CA ARG A 191 13.54 14.83 4.90
C ARG A 191 15.04 15.08 5.07
N ALA A 192 15.52 15.18 6.31
CA ALA A 192 16.95 15.38 6.59
C ALA A 192 17.82 14.28 5.97
N ARG A 193 17.42 13.01 6.12
CA ARG A 193 18.11 11.86 5.51
C ARG A 193 18.04 11.86 3.98
N LEU A 194 16.92 12.29 3.40
CA LEU A 194 16.81 12.44 1.95
C LEU A 194 17.69 13.59 1.44
N ILE A 195 17.85 14.68 2.19
CA ILE A 195 18.77 15.78 1.84
C ILE A 195 20.21 15.30 1.85
N GLU A 196 20.64 14.47 2.81
CA GLU A 196 21.97 13.84 2.80
C GLU A 196 22.24 13.07 1.50
N ARG A 197 21.19 12.50 0.88
CA ARG A 197 21.29 11.73 -0.37
C ARG A 197 21.14 12.59 -1.64
N TYR A 198 20.18 13.51 -1.66
CA TYR A 198 19.73 14.21 -2.87
C TYR A 198 20.12 15.69 -2.90
N GLY A 199 20.73 16.22 -1.83
CA GLY A 199 21.26 17.57 -1.76
C GLY A 199 20.20 18.66 -1.92
N ASP A 200 20.54 19.67 -2.71
CA ASP A 200 19.75 20.88 -2.99
C ASP A 200 18.43 20.63 -3.74
N ARG A 201 18.19 19.39 -4.18
CA ARG A 201 16.91 18.98 -4.80
C ARG A 201 15.74 18.93 -3.83
N ILE A 202 16.00 19.06 -2.52
CA ILE A 202 14.98 19.07 -1.46
C ILE A 202 15.24 20.30 -0.58
N ARG A 203 14.21 21.10 -0.35
CA ARG A 203 14.30 22.29 0.51
C ARG A 203 14.30 21.88 1.98
N ASN A 204 15.23 22.43 2.78
CA ASN A 204 15.41 22.07 4.19
C ASN A 204 14.20 22.32 5.08
N ASP A 205 13.35 23.29 4.75
CA ASP A 205 12.13 23.65 5.49
C ASP A 205 10.85 23.30 4.71
N GLY A 206 10.97 22.73 3.50
CA GLY A 206 9.88 22.57 2.56
C GLY A 206 9.27 21.17 2.48
N PRO A 207 8.31 20.97 1.56
CA PRO A 207 7.69 19.69 1.29
C PRO A 207 8.66 18.73 0.57
N ILE A 208 8.39 17.42 0.61
CA ILE A 208 9.20 16.40 -0.08
C ILE A 208 8.61 16.12 -1.49
N PRO A 209 9.43 16.04 -2.56
CA PRO A 209 8.96 15.60 -3.87
C PRO A 209 8.43 14.15 -3.87
N ALA A 210 7.24 13.94 -4.42
CA ALA A 210 6.51 12.66 -4.32
C ALA A 210 7.24 11.40 -4.85
N HIS A 211 8.19 11.56 -5.78
CA HIS A 211 8.89 10.46 -6.44
C HIS A 211 10.04 9.86 -5.61
N LEU A 212 10.43 10.50 -4.49
CA LEU A 212 11.61 10.11 -3.71
C LEU A 212 11.33 9.16 -2.54
N LEU A 213 10.07 8.77 -2.35
CA LEU A 213 9.60 8.13 -1.12
C LEU A 213 9.40 6.61 -1.26
N GLY A 214 10.13 5.96 -2.17
CA GLY A 214 10.17 4.49 -2.25
C GLY A 214 8.93 3.83 -2.83
N ASN A 215 7.94 4.62 -3.27
CA ASN A 215 6.64 4.17 -3.72
C ASN A 215 6.06 5.13 -4.78
N MET A 216 5.36 4.62 -5.80
CA MET A 216 4.78 5.42 -6.90
C MET A 216 3.89 6.59 -6.42
N TRP A 217 3.16 6.39 -5.31
CA TRP A 217 2.24 7.38 -4.76
C TRP A 217 2.75 8.01 -3.46
N ALA A 218 3.95 7.64 -3.00
CA ALA A 218 4.45 7.98 -1.67
C ALA A 218 3.47 7.65 -0.54
N GLN A 219 2.66 6.59 -0.71
CA GLN A 219 1.66 6.20 0.28
C GLN A 219 2.32 5.55 1.51
N ASN A 220 3.39 4.79 1.31
CA ASN A 220 4.25 4.25 2.35
C ASN A 220 5.70 4.53 1.96
N TRP A 221 6.58 4.58 2.94
CA TRP A 221 7.98 4.98 2.76
C TRP A 221 8.95 3.86 3.11
N GLU A 222 8.48 2.61 3.17
CA GLU A 222 9.31 1.44 3.46
C GLU A 222 10.44 1.26 2.43
N GLY A 223 10.20 1.69 1.19
CA GLY A 223 11.18 1.57 0.10
C GLY A 223 12.43 2.42 0.29
N VAL A 224 12.42 3.40 1.22
CA VAL A 224 13.59 4.22 1.57
C VAL A 224 14.16 3.88 2.94
N TYR A 225 13.75 2.76 3.54
CA TYR A 225 14.20 2.36 4.89
C TYR A 225 15.73 2.29 5.02
N ASP A 226 16.44 1.85 3.98
CA ASP A 226 17.91 1.83 3.90
C ASP A 226 18.56 3.22 4.04
N LEU A 227 17.88 4.29 3.60
CA LEU A 227 18.37 5.67 3.73
C LEU A 227 18.10 6.26 5.11
N VAL A 228 17.05 5.77 5.78
CA VAL A 228 16.52 6.39 7.01
C VAL A 228 16.63 5.47 8.23
N GLN A 229 17.35 4.35 8.11
CA GLN A 229 17.56 3.41 9.20
C GLN A 229 18.35 4.10 10.33
N PRO A 230 17.80 4.22 11.56
CA PRO A 230 18.46 4.88 12.68
C PRO A 230 19.82 4.29 13.05
N PHE A 231 19.91 2.96 13.09
CA PHE A 231 21.11 2.22 13.49
C PHE A 231 21.51 1.20 12.40
N PRO A 232 22.29 1.59 11.38
CA PRO A 232 22.63 0.73 10.25
C PRO A 232 23.50 -0.50 10.59
N ALA A 233 24.22 -0.45 11.72
CA ALA A 233 25.04 -1.57 12.19
C ALA A 233 24.20 -2.76 12.66
N VAL A 234 22.94 -2.53 13.03
CA VAL A 234 22.02 -3.55 13.52
C VAL A 234 21.25 -4.16 12.34
N LYS A 235 21.30 -5.50 12.24
CA LYS A 235 20.60 -6.23 11.19
C LYS A 235 19.09 -6.13 11.38
N LYS A 236 18.37 -5.94 10.27
CA LYS A 236 16.91 -6.02 10.24
C LYS A 236 16.44 -7.40 10.71
N LEU A 237 15.36 -7.44 11.47
CA LEU A 237 14.67 -8.67 11.85
C LEU A 237 14.20 -9.42 10.59
N ASP A 238 14.83 -10.56 10.30
CA ASP A 238 14.49 -11.43 9.19
C ASP A 238 14.82 -12.89 9.54
N VAL A 239 13.77 -13.72 9.60
CA VAL A 239 13.86 -15.16 9.91
C VAL A 239 13.80 -16.04 8.65
N THR A 240 13.91 -15.45 7.46
CA THR A 240 13.88 -16.17 6.17
C THR A 240 14.92 -17.29 6.13
N LEU A 241 16.15 -17.01 6.55
CA LEU A 241 17.22 -18.02 6.57
C LEU A 241 16.92 -19.13 7.58
N GLU A 242 16.39 -18.78 8.75
CA GLU A 242 16.07 -19.76 9.80
C GLU A 242 14.93 -20.70 9.37
N LEU A 243 13.89 -20.15 8.73
CA LEU A 243 12.81 -20.95 8.12
C LEU A 243 13.36 -21.99 7.13
N ILE A 244 14.36 -21.61 6.33
CA ILE A 244 15.01 -22.51 5.36
C ILE A 244 15.86 -23.57 6.08
N ILE A 245 16.67 -23.18 7.07
CA ILE A 245 17.53 -24.08 7.85
C ILE A 245 16.69 -25.15 8.56
N GLN A 246 15.57 -24.75 9.16
CA GLN A 246 14.64 -25.66 9.84
C GLN A 246 13.71 -26.42 8.89
N ALA A 247 13.94 -26.32 7.57
CA ALA A 247 13.17 -26.98 6.53
C ALA A 247 11.65 -26.74 6.63
N PHE A 248 11.23 -25.50 6.89
CA PHE A 248 9.82 -25.13 6.83
C PHE A 248 9.28 -25.28 5.41
N GLY A 249 8.09 -25.88 5.30
CA GLY A 249 7.27 -25.85 4.10
C GLY A 249 6.04 -24.96 4.27
N PRO A 250 5.33 -24.62 3.19
CA PRO A 250 4.12 -23.79 3.23
C PRO A 250 3.08 -24.31 4.23
N LEU A 251 2.77 -25.61 4.19
CA LEU A 251 1.79 -26.21 5.10
C LEU A 251 2.19 -26.02 6.59
N ARG A 252 3.48 -26.18 6.91
CA ARG A 252 3.99 -25.97 8.28
C ARG A 252 3.84 -24.52 8.74
N MET A 253 3.99 -23.54 7.83
CA MET A 253 3.74 -22.13 8.15
C MET A 253 2.26 -21.87 8.48
N PHE A 254 1.34 -22.50 7.74
CA PHE A 254 -0.10 -22.41 8.06
C PHE A 254 -0.46 -23.13 9.35
N GLN A 255 0.16 -24.27 9.64
CA GLN A 255 -0.02 -24.99 10.91
C GLN A 255 0.49 -24.17 12.09
N LEU A 256 1.64 -23.49 11.94
CA LEU A 256 2.14 -22.55 12.94
C LEU A 256 1.16 -21.39 13.16
N ALA A 257 0.55 -20.87 12.09
CA ALA A 257 -0.49 -19.85 12.22
C ALA A 257 -1.77 -20.38 12.88
N GLU A 258 -2.20 -21.61 12.59
CA GLU A 258 -3.32 -22.25 13.31
C GLU A 258 -2.99 -22.43 14.80
N GLU A 259 -1.77 -22.85 15.10
CA GLU A 259 -1.28 -23.01 16.47
C GLU A 259 -1.36 -21.69 17.25
N PHE A 260 -0.98 -20.58 16.63
CA PHE A 260 -1.13 -19.25 17.21
C PHE A 260 -2.56 -19.02 17.71
N PHE A 261 -3.57 -19.19 16.83
CA PHE A 261 -4.97 -18.94 17.18
C PHE A 261 -5.54 -19.97 18.17
N THR A 262 -5.24 -21.25 17.98
CA THR A 262 -5.73 -22.31 18.87
C THR A 262 -5.09 -22.24 20.26
N SER A 263 -3.85 -21.73 20.37
CA SER A 263 -3.20 -21.44 21.65
C SER A 263 -3.96 -20.39 22.46
N MET A 264 -4.57 -19.41 21.79
CA MET A 264 -5.45 -18.41 22.40
C MET A 264 -6.88 -18.93 22.68
N GLY A 265 -7.21 -20.16 22.26
CA GLY A 265 -8.56 -20.73 22.46
C GLY A 265 -9.56 -20.40 21.37
N MET A 266 -9.07 -19.93 20.22
CA MET A 266 -9.92 -19.78 19.05
C MET A 266 -10.16 -21.11 18.35
N LYS A 267 -11.11 -21.12 17.41
CA LYS A 267 -11.55 -22.33 16.70
C LYS A 267 -10.40 -22.84 15.81
N PRO A 268 -10.13 -24.16 15.76
CA PRO A 268 -9.22 -24.72 14.77
C PRO A 268 -9.81 -24.55 13.35
N MET A 269 -8.96 -24.63 12.34
CA MET A 269 -9.42 -24.63 10.95
C MET A 269 -10.18 -25.92 10.65
N PRO A 270 -11.31 -25.86 9.91
CA PRO A 270 -12.06 -27.06 9.56
C PRO A 270 -11.25 -27.97 8.62
N PRO A 271 -11.48 -29.29 8.60
CA PRO A 271 -10.78 -30.21 7.71
C PRO A 271 -10.87 -29.82 6.22
N GLU A 272 -12.00 -29.25 5.80
CA GLU A 272 -12.25 -28.77 4.44
C GLU A 272 -11.30 -27.64 4.04
N PHE A 273 -10.90 -26.79 4.99
CA PHE A 273 -9.94 -25.71 4.75
C PHE A 273 -8.59 -26.27 4.31
N TRP A 274 -8.08 -27.28 5.02
CA TRP A 274 -6.80 -27.92 4.71
C TRP A 274 -6.84 -28.68 3.39
N LYS A 275 -7.97 -29.30 3.07
CA LYS A 275 -8.18 -30.05 1.83
C LYS A 275 -8.30 -29.15 0.60
N SER A 276 -8.90 -27.98 0.74
CA SER A 276 -9.38 -27.18 -0.39
C SER A 276 -8.61 -25.87 -0.63
N SER A 277 -7.84 -25.42 0.36
CA SER A 277 -6.99 -24.23 0.25
C SER A 277 -5.79 -24.47 -0.66
N MET A 278 -5.21 -23.37 -1.12
CA MET A 278 -4.01 -23.34 -1.94
C MET A 278 -2.91 -22.61 -1.16
N PHE A 279 -2.15 -23.37 -0.37
CA PHE A 279 -1.09 -22.87 0.50
C PHE A 279 0.22 -22.59 -0.24
N GLU A 280 0.38 -23.16 -1.41
CA GLU A 280 1.54 -22.93 -2.26
C GLU A 280 1.09 -22.74 -3.69
N LYS A 281 1.95 -22.16 -4.51
CA LYS A 281 1.69 -22.14 -5.95
C LYS A 281 1.63 -23.61 -6.38
N PRO A 282 0.46 -24.14 -6.77
CA PRO A 282 0.35 -25.54 -7.14
C PRO A 282 1.39 -25.78 -8.20
N PRO A 283 2.07 -26.94 -8.23
CA PRO A 283 3.09 -27.16 -9.19
C PRO A 283 2.48 -27.16 -10.55
N ASN A 284 1.16 -27.54 -10.69
CA ASN A 284 0.27 -27.95 -11.82
C ASN A 284 -0.70 -26.93 -12.48
N ARG A 285 -0.93 -25.75 -11.88
CA ARG A 285 -1.67 -24.63 -12.49
C ARG A 285 -1.19 -23.20 -12.25
N ASN A 286 -1.33 -22.29 -13.22
CA ASN A 286 -1.05 -20.85 -13.04
C ASN A 286 -2.20 -20.20 -12.26
N VAL A 287 -1.83 -19.33 -11.31
CA VAL A 287 -2.76 -18.75 -10.34
C VAL A 287 -2.36 -17.31 -10.02
N LYS A 288 -3.34 -16.46 -9.65
CA LYS A 288 -3.07 -15.13 -9.07
C LYS A 288 -2.45 -15.34 -7.68
N CYS A 289 -1.20 -14.94 -7.49
CA CYS A 289 -0.46 -15.24 -6.26
C CYS A 289 -0.69 -14.26 -5.10
N SER A 290 -1.38 -13.14 -5.32
CA SER A 290 -1.77 -12.22 -4.24
C SER A 290 -2.55 -12.98 -3.18
N ALA A 291 -2.12 -12.93 -1.92
CA ALA A 291 -2.80 -13.59 -0.81
C ALA A 291 -4.26 -13.10 -0.69
N SER A 292 -5.14 -13.99 -0.22
CA SER A 292 -6.57 -13.71 -0.05
C SER A 292 -7.24 -14.87 0.68
N ALA A 293 -8.12 -14.57 1.63
CA ALA A 293 -9.06 -15.47 2.27
C ALA A 293 -10.45 -15.40 1.61
N TRP A 294 -11.21 -16.50 1.69
CA TRP A 294 -12.50 -16.66 1.03
C TRP A 294 -13.51 -17.39 1.93
N ASP A 295 -14.68 -16.79 2.11
CA ASP A 295 -15.88 -17.43 2.66
C ASP A 295 -16.84 -17.81 1.53
N PHE A 296 -17.19 -19.10 1.42
CA PHE A 296 -18.13 -19.61 0.42
C PHE A 296 -19.60 -19.50 0.86
N CYS A 297 -19.87 -18.77 1.94
CA CYS A 297 -21.20 -18.41 2.45
C CYS A 297 -22.06 -19.59 2.91
N ASN A 298 -21.49 -20.80 3.01
CA ASN A 298 -22.21 -22.04 3.33
C ASN A 298 -21.94 -22.55 4.76
N ARG A 299 -21.27 -21.76 5.61
CA ARG A 299 -20.91 -22.06 7.02
C ARG A 299 -19.87 -23.17 7.21
N ALA A 300 -19.31 -23.73 6.14
CA ALA A 300 -18.45 -24.91 6.19
C ALA A 300 -17.16 -24.75 5.38
N ASP A 301 -17.22 -24.08 4.23
CA ASP A 301 -16.12 -23.98 3.28
C ASP A 301 -15.47 -22.59 3.33
N TYR A 302 -14.25 -22.58 3.87
CA TYR A 302 -13.39 -21.42 3.99
C TYR A 302 -12.03 -21.77 3.40
N ARG A 303 -11.43 -20.85 2.65
CA ARG A 303 -10.17 -21.15 1.95
C ARG A 303 -9.22 -19.98 1.95
N ILE A 304 -7.92 -20.28 1.94
CA ILE A 304 -6.87 -19.32 1.62
C ILE A 304 -6.25 -19.69 0.28
N LYS A 305 -5.91 -18.66 -0.50
CA LYS A 305 -5.16 -18.77 -1.74
C LYS A 305 -3.90 -17.90 -1.65
N GLN A 306 -2.76 -18.50 -1.34
CA GLN A 306 -1.48 -17.83 -1.21
C GLN A 306 -0.37 -18.64 -1.89
N CYS A 307 0.50 -17.96 -2.65
CA CYS A 307 1.71 -18.58 -3.15
C CYS A 307 2.84 -18.43 -2.12
N THR A 308 2.73 -19.14 -1.00
CA THR A 308 3.61 -18.97 0.15
C THR A 308 5.06 -19.33 -0.20
N LYS A 309 5.96 -18.41 0.14
CA LYS A 309 7.41 -18.60 0.09
C LYS A 309 7.94 -18.67 1.52
N MET A 310 9.11 -19.28 1.67
CA MET A 310 9.76 -19.41 2.98
C MET A 310 10.50 -18.12 3.28
N SER A 311 9.74 -17.08 3.62
CA SER A 311 10.24 -15.75 3.96
C SER A 311 9.46 -15.17 5.13
N THR A 312 10.09 -14.23 5.84
CA THR A 312 9.47 -13.47 6.93
C THR A 312 8.17 -12.77 6.49
N GLU A 313 8.17 -12.19 5.28
CA GLU A 313 6.98 -11.55 4.70
C GLU A 313 5.81 -12.53 4.57
N CYS A 314 6.06 -13.73 4.05
CA CYS A 314 5.04 -14.76 3.92
C CYS A 314 4.62 -15.35 5.27
N LEU A 315 5.51 -15.39 6.27
CA LEU A 315 5.16 -15.82 7.62
C LEU A 315 4.11 -14.88 8.23
N VAL A 316 4.36 -13.57 8.16
CA VAL A 316 3.42 -12.55 8.65
C VAL A 316 2.14 -12.55 7.82
N SER A 317 2.25 -12.58 6.49
CA SER A 317 1.09 -12.64 5.60
C SER A 317 0.23 -13.89 5.81
N THR A 318 0.82 -15.04 6.15
CA THR A 318 0.05 -16.27 6.45
C THR A 318 -0.81 -16.08 7.71
N HIS A 319 -0.27 -15.46 8.77
CA HIS A 319 -1.04 -15.15 9.97
C HIS A 319 -2.14 -14.12 9.70
N HIS A 320 -1.85 -13.12 8.86
CA HIS A 320 -2.82 -12.13 8.40
C HIS A 320 -4.01 -12.81 7.68
N GLU A 321 -3.77 -13.68 6.70
CA GLU A 321 -4.86 -14.36 5.99
C GLU A 321 -5.64 -15.33 6.89
N MET A 322 -4.96 -16.00 7.82
CA MET A 322 -5.60 -16.88 8.79
C MET A 322 -6.51 -16.12 9.77
N ALA A 323 -6.19 -14.87 10.09
CA ALA A 323 -7.05 -14.01 10.90
C ALA A 323 -8.38 -13.70 10.18
N HIS A 324 -8.37 -13.51 8.86
CA HIS A 324 -9.61 -13.37 8.06
C HIS A 324 -10.48 -14.62 8.18
N VAL A 325 -9.89 -15.81 8.06
CA VAL A 325 -10.64 -17.07 8.23
C VAL A 325 -11.16 -17.23 9.65
N GLN A 326 -10.39 -16.86 10.67
CA GLN A 326 -10.87 -16.84 12.05
C GLN A 326 -12.11 -15.98 12.21
N TYR A 327 -12.13 -14.78 11.60
CA TYR A 327 -13.30 -13.92 11.60
C TYR A 327 -14.52 -14.63 10.98
N TYR A 328 -14.34 -15.25 9.80
CA TYR A 328 -15.39 -16.04 9.14
C TYR A 328 -15.95 -17.14 10.03
N LEU A 329 -15.08 -17.85 10.74
CA LEU A 329 -15.45 -18.92 11.66
C LEU A 329 -16.20 -18.42 12.89
N GLN A 330 -15.97 -17.19 13.34
CA GLN A 330 -16.65 -16.64 14.52
C GLN A 330 -18.09 -16.22 14.21
N TYR A 331 -18.34 -15.50 13.12
CA TYR A 331 -19.69 -15.04 12.78
C TYR A 331 -20.51 -16.00 11.91
N LYS A 332 -20.01 -17.20 11.58
CA LYS A 332 -20.67 -18.12 10.64
C LYS A 332 -22.13 -18.48 10.98
N ASP A 333 -22.48 -18.39 12.26
CA ASP A 333 -23.81 -18.71 12.78
C ASP A 333 -24.77 -17.51 12.72
N GLN A 334 -24.27 -16.31 12.42
CA GLN A 334 -25.09 -15.13 12.13
C GLN A 334 -25.94 -15.34 10.86
N PRO A 335 -27.09 -14.64 10.72
CA PRO A 335 -27.79 -14.48 9.45
C PRO A 335 -26.83 -14.02 8.35
N LEU A 336 -27.05 -14.46 7.10
CA LEU A 336 -26.12 -14.19 6.01
C LEU A 336 -25.82 -12.69 5.83
N LEU A 337 -26.82 -11.83 6.00
CA LEU A 337 -26.65 -10.37 5.91
C LEU A 337 -25.75 -9.79 7.01
N PHE A 338 -25.64 -10.46 8.16
CA PHE A 338 -24.79 -10.06 9.28
C PHE A 338 -23.41 -10.74 9.28
N ARG A 339 -23.10 -11.58 8.28
CA ARG A 339 -21.77 -12.18 8.08
C ARG A 339 -20.85 -11.22 7.37
N ASN A 340 -20.62 -10.10 8.03
CA ASN A 340 -19.69 -9.09 7.58
C ASN A 340 -19.04 -8.44 8.80
N GLU A 341 -18.03 -7.62 8.56
CA GLU A 341 -17.45 -6.76 9.58
C GLU A 341 -18.45 -5.73 10.11
N ALA A 342 -18.31 -5.36 11.38
CA ALA A 342 -19.13 -4.31 12.01
C ALA A 342 -19.01 -2.95 11.31
N MET A 343 -17.85 -2.66 10.70
CA MET A 343 -17.59 -1.46 9.90
C MET A 343 -16.54 -1.78 8.85
N PRO A 344 -16.60 -1.17 7.65
CA PRO A 344 -15.56 -1.33 6.63
C PRO A 344 -14.15 -1.10 7.18
N GLY A 345 -13.29 -2.13 7.04
CA GLY A 345 -11.89 -2.09 7.50
C GLY A 345 -11.63 -2.81 8.83
N PHE A 346 -12.65 -3.31 9.52
CA PHE A 346 -12.48 -4.08 10.75
C PHE A 346 -11.82 -5.45 10.50
N HIS A 347 -12.14 -6.14 9.40
CA HIS A 347 -11.46 -7.38 8.97
C HIS A 347 -9.95 -7.16 8.87
N GLU A 348 -9.55 -6.12 8.15
CA GLU A 348 -8.16 -5.75 7.98
C GLU A 348 -7.52 -5.30 9.31
N ALA A 349 -8.27 -4.60 10.18
CA ALA A 349 -7.78 -4.19 11.49
C ALA A 349 -7.38 -5.39 12.35
N VAL A 350 -8.23 -6.43 12.37
CA VAL A 350 -7.98 -7.67 13.12
C VAL A 350 -6.74 -8.38 12.58
N SER A 351 -6.67 -8.60 11.27
CA SER A 351 -5.53 -9.27 10.63
C SER A 351 -4.21 -8.50 10.82
N ASN A 352 -4.27 -7.17 10.80
CA ASN A 352 -3.13 -6.31 11.08
C ASN A 352 -2.72 -6.32 12.57
N ALA A 353 -3.66 -6.38 13.51
CA ALA A 353 -3.38 -6.49 14.94
C ALA A 353 -2.66 -7.79 15.29
N ILE A 354 -3.09 -8.92 14.70
CA ILE A 354 -2.39 -10.21 14.85
C ILE A 354 -0.98 -10.13 14.27
N SER A 355 -0.81 -9.47 13.13
CA SER A 355 0.50 -9.27 12.51
C SER A 355 1.45 -8.48 13.41
N LEU A 356 0.95 -7.53 14.22
CA LEU A 356 1.76 -6.81 15.21
C LEU A 356 2.32 -7.74 16.28
N SER A 357 1.53 -8.73 16.75
CA SER A 357 1.99 -9.73 17.73
C SER A 357 3.05 -10.67 17.14
N VAL A 358 2.79 -11.17 15.94
CA VAL A 358 3.60 -12.22 15.29
C VAL A 358 4.96 -11.68 14.86
N PHE A 359 5.03 -10.42 14.43
CA PHE A 359 6.27 -9.80 13.96
C PHE A 359 7.04 -9.09 15.09
N THR A 360 7.26 -9.79 16.20
CA THR A 360 8.09 -9.33 17.32
C THR A 360 9.26 -10.29 17.57
N PRO A 361 10.44 -9.79 17.98
CA PRO A 361 11.55 -10.65 18.39
C PRO A 361 11.15 -11.67 19.48
N GLN A 362 10.33 -11.24 20.44
CA GLN A 362 9.84 -12.07 21.55
C GLN A 362 9.01 -13.25 21.04
N HIS A 363 8.07 -13.00 20.12
CA HIS A 363 7.25 -14.07 19.53
C HIS A 363 8.12 -15.04 18.73
N LEU A 364 8.96 -14.52 17.83
CA LEU A 364 9.84 -15.33 16.98
C LEU A 364 10.81 -16.19 17.80
N HIS A 365 11.27 -15.68 18.94
CA HIS A 365 12.08 -16.46 19.89
C HIS A 365 11.29 -17.60 20.53
N ARG A 366 10.07 -17.33 21.03
CA ARG A 366 9.21 -18.34 21.67
C ARG A 366 8.87 -19.51 20.75
N ILE A 367 8.71 -19.25 19.45
CA ILE A 367 8.44 -20.28 18.45
C ILE A 367 9.72 -20.89 17.84
N GLY A 368 10.90 -20.53 18.37
CA GLY A 368 12.18 -21.10 17.98
C GLY A 368 12.73 -20.65 16.63
N LEU A 369 12.25 -19.52 16.08
CA LEU A 369 12.71 -18.96 14.80
C LEU A 369 13.70 -17.79 14.97
N TYR A 370 14.00 -17.39 16.21
CA TYR A 370 14.95 -16.33 16.49
C TYR A 370 15.71 -16.59 17.79
N ASN A 371 17.04 -16.55 17.76
CA ASN A 371 17.85 -16.94 18.91
C ASN A 371 17.99 -15.85 19.98
N ASN A 372 17.75 -14.58 19.62
CA ASN A 372 17.94 -13.48 20.55
C ASN A 372 16.61 -12.96 21.10
N ALA A 373 16.34 -13.21 22.37
CA ALA A 373 15.17 -12.63 23.03
C ALA A 373 15.41 -11.22 23.58
N THR A 374 16.64 -10.69 23.51
CA THR A 374 16.97 -9.45 24.19
C THR A 374 16.31 -8.26 23.53
N ASP A 375 15.68 -7.46 24.40
CA ASP A 375 15.07 -6.18 24.06
C ASP A 375 16.18 -5.14 23.87
N ASP A 376 16.72 -5.07 22.66
CA ASP A 376 17.77 -4.13 22.28
C ASP A 376 17.15 -2.81 21.79
N TYR A 377 17.59 -1.70 22.40
CA TYR A 377 17.10 -0.36 22.06
C TYR A 377 17.30 -0.03 20.57
N GLU A 378 18.46 -0.35 19.99
CA GLU A 378 18.75 -0.01 18.59
C GLU A 378 17.86 -0.81 17.62
N SER A 379 17.68 -2.10 17.88
CA SER A 379 16.78 -3.01 17.16
C SER A 379 15.33 -2.54 17.25
N ASN A 380 14.87 -2.14 18.44
CA ASN A 380 13.51 -1.65 18.65
C ASN A 380 13.24 -0.34 17.91
N ILE A 381 14.18 0.62 17.96
CA ILE A 381 14.02 1.88 17.23
C ILE A 381 14.05 1.64 15.72
N ASN A 382 14.91 0.74 15.22
CA ASN A 382 14.90 0.32 13.81
C ASN A 382 13.56 -0.32 13.40
N PHE A 383 13.04 -1.23 14.22
CA PHE A 383 11.74 -1.87 14.00
C PHE A 383 10.60 -0.85 14.00
N LEU A 384 10.52 0.01 15.01
CA LEU A 384 9.51 1.05 15.11
C LEU A 384 9.61 2.04 13.94
N MET A 385 10.82 2.40 13.49
CA MET A 385 11.00 3.23 12.29
C MET A 385 10.38 2.56 11.07
N LEU A 386 10.69 1.29 10.81
CA LEU A 386 10.09 0.55 9.69
C LEU A 386 8.56 0.53 9.78
N MET A 387 8.02 0.24 10.96
CA MET A 387 6.57 0.23 11.19
C MET A 387 5.95 1.63 11.00
N ALA A 388 6.65 2.70 11.38
CA ALA A 388 6.15 4.06 11.20
C ALA A 388 6.13 4.48 9.72
N LEU A 389 7.14 4.09 8.93
CA LEU A 389 7.17 4.28 7.47
C LEU A 389 6.10 3.47 6.73
N GLN A 390 5.51 2.46 7.35
CA GLN A 390 4.40 1.69 6.80
C GLN A 390 3.03 2.18 7.29
N LYS A 391 2.92 2.57 8.56
CA LYS A 391 1.64 2.84 9.23
C LYS A 391 1.38 4.32 9.50
N VAL A 392 2.33 5.03 10.12
CA VAL A 392 2.17 6.46 10.48
C VAL A 392 2.08 7.32 9.21
N VAL A 393 2.97 7.10 8.24
CA VAL A 393 3.00 7.93 7.01
C VAL A 393 1.86 7.62 6.05
N TYR A 394 1.27 6.43 6.17
CA TYR A 394 0.18 5.98 5.33
C TYR A 394 -1.18 6.58 5.73
N LEU A 395 -1.37 6.92 7.01
CA LEU A 395 -2.62 7.49 7.51
C LEU A 395 -3.03 8.79 6.78
N PRO A 396 -2.16 9.82 6.67
CA PRO A 396 -2.48 11.01 5.88
C PRO A 396 -2.81 10.69 4.42
N PHE A 397 -2.13 9.73 3.78
CA PHE A 397 -2.46 9.31 2.42
C PHE A 397 -3.86 8.69 2.36
N ALA A 398 -4.15 7.73 3.25
CA ALA A 398 -5.43 7.04 3.26
C ALA A 398 -6.60 7.97 3.55
N TYR A 399 -6.39 8.97 4.41
CA TYR A 399 -7.34 10.02 4.67
C TYR A 399 -7.66 10.85 3.41
N ILE A 400 -6.64 11.36 2.70
CA ILE A 400 -6.89 12.31 1.60
C ILE A 400 -7.56 11.69 0.37
N VAL A 401 -7.42 10.38 0.11
CA VAL A 401 -7.94 9.76 -1.11
C VAL A 401 -9.45 9.90 -1.18
N ASP A 402 -10.15 9.53 -0.11
CA ASP A 402 -11.60 9.62 -0.07
C ASP A 402 -12.08 11.03 0.28
N GLN A 403 -11.32 11.82 1.04
CA GLN A 403 -11.63 13.26 1.18
C GLN A 403 -11.67 13.96 -0.18
N TRP A 404 -10.74 13.62 -1.08
CA TRP A 404 -10.74 14.11 -2.45
C TRP A 404 -11.96 13.58 -3.22
N ARG A 405 -12.26 12.28 -3.17
CA ARG A 405 -13.43 11.71 -3.88
C ARG A 405 -14.75 12.30 -3.40
N TRP A 406 -14.94 12.42 -2.09
CA TRP A 406 -16.13 13.02 -1.50
C TRP A 406 -16.32 14.45 -1.98
N ARG A 407 -15.25 15.27 -1.99
CA ARG A 407 -15.31 16.64 -2.56
C ARG A 407 -15.60 16.65 -4.06
N VAL A 408 -15.10 15.68 -4.83
CA VAL A 408 -15.44 15.60 -6.27
C VAL A 408 -16.91 15.25 -6.49
N PHE A 409 -17.48 14.39 -5.65
CA PHE A 409 -18.90 14.06 -5.71
C PHE A 409 -19.79 15.22 -5.27
N SER A 410 -19.44 15.92 -4.18
CA SER A 410 -20.24 17.02 -3.63
C SER A 410 -20.04 18.35 -4.39
N ASP A 411 -18.79 18.75 -4.60
CA ASP A 411 -18.42 20.09 -5.09
C ASP A 411 -18.23 20.11 -6.62
N GLY A 412 -18.23 18.93 -7.25
CA GLY A 412 -18.11 18.76 -8.70
C GLY A 412 -16.68 18.50 -9.20
N VAL A 413 -16.57 18.41 -10.53
CA VAL A 413 -15.37 17.91 -11.24
C VAL A 413 -14.38 19.00 -11.67
N ALA A 414 -14.56 20.24 -11.17
CA ALA A 414 -13.62 21.32 -11.42
C ALA A 414 -12.35 21.13 -10.55
N ASP A 415 -11.20 21.50 -11.10
CA ASP A 415 -9.92 21.55 -10.39
C ASP A 415 -9.53 20.25 -9.68
N MET A 416 -9.89 19.11 -10.27
CA MET A 416 -9.68 17.78 -9.71
C MET A 416 -8.20 17.49 -9.42
N THR A 417 -7.29 17.93 -10.29
CA THR A 417 -5.85 17.69 -10.10
C THR A 417 -5.29 18.65 -9.05
N THR A 418 -5.67 19.92 -9.10
CA THR A 418 -5.29 20.94 -8.14
C THR A 418 -5.71 20.55 -6.72
N ARG A 419 -7.00 20.22 -6.50
CA ARG A 419 -7.53 19.82 -5.18
C ARG A 419 -6.85 18.58 -4.62
N TRP A 420 -6.42 17.66 -5.48
CA TRP A 420 -5.64 16.49 -5.06
C TRP A 420 -4.29 16.91 -4.47
N TRP A 421 -3.56 17.80 -5.16
CA TRP A 421 -2.25 18.25 -4.69
C TRP A 421 -2.33 19.20 -3.49
N GLU A 422 -3.41 19.98 -3.37
CA GLU A 422 -3.68 20.76 -2.16
C GLU A 422 -3.81 19.85 -0.93
N LEU A 423 -4.61 18.78 -1.02
CA LEU A 423 -4.76 17.80 0.06
C LEU A 423 -3.43 17.08 0.37
N ARG A 424 -2.68 16.69 -0.67
CA ARG A 424 -1.34 16.09 -0.52
C ARG A 424 -0.37 17.01 0.22
N LEU A 425 -0.35 18.29 -0.13
CA LEU A 425 0.51 19.27 0.50
C LEU A 425 0.08 19.56 1.94
N GLN A 426 -1.23 19.72 2.17
CA GLN A 426 -1.79 20.06 3.47
C GLN A 426 -1.58 18.94 4.50
N TYR A 427 -1.85 17.69 4.13
CA TYR A 427 -1.84 16.58 5.07
C TYR A 427 -0.56 15.76 5.05
N GLN A 428 0.19 15.75 3.94
CA GLN A 428 1.42 14.96 3.82
C GLN A 428 2.70 15.80 3.67
N GLY A 429 2.60 17.08 3.31
CA GLY A 429 3.80 17.84 2.97
C GLY A 429 4.49 17.29 1.75
N ILE A 430 3.72 16.77 0.78
CA ILE A 430 4.25 16.18 -0.44
C ILE A 430 3.80 17.02 -1.64
N LEU A 431 4.75 17.35 -2.51
CA LEU A 431 4.52 18.13 -3.73
C LEU A 431 4.74 17.27 -4.99
N PRO A 432 4.11 17.62 -6.13
CA PRO A 432 4.43 16.98 -7.40
C PRO A 432 5.83 17.43 -7.84
N PRO A 433 6.71 16.54 -8.28
CA PRO A 433 8.09 16.92 -8.62
C PRO A 433 8.21 17.76 -9.89
N ILE A 434 7.12 17.86 -10.65
CA ILE A 434 6.97 18.75 -11.80
C ILE A 434 5.63 19.46 -11.70
N PRO A 435 5.50 20.70 -12.20
CA PRO A 435 4.23 21.42 -12.22
C PRO A 435 3.13 20.62 -12.91
N ARG A 436 1.93 20.63 -12.33
CA ARG A 436 0.76 19.91 -12.84
C ARG A 436 -0.29 20.88 -13.36
N THR A 437 -1.11 20.38 -14.26
CA THR A 437 -2.23 21.08 -14.87
C THR A 437 -3.47 20.22 -14.75
N GLU A 438 -4.64 20.80 -14.96
CA GLU A 438 -5.87 20.02 -14.96
C GLU A 438 -5.92 18.94 -16.06
N ARG A 439 -5.09 19.01 -17.11
CA ARG A 439 -5.01 17.94 -18.12
C ARG A 439 -4.50 16.62 -17.54
N ASP A 440 -3.73 16.68 -16.46
CA ASP A 440 -2.94 15.57 -15.97
C ASP A 440 -3.77 14.50 -15.25
N PHE A 441 -4.73 14.89 -14.40
CA PHE A 441 -5.59 13.99 -13.67
C PHE A 441 -4.84 12.88 -12.90
N ASP A 442 -3.89 13.31 -12.08
CA ASP A 442 -3.04 12.43 -11.26
C ASP A 442 -3.78 11.46 -10.33
N PRO A 443 -4.96 11.78 -9.74
CA PRO A 443 -5.70 10.85 -8.90
C PRO A 443 -5.98 9.49 -9.56
N ALA A 444 -6.22 9.47 -10.88
CA ALA A 444 -6.48 8.22 -11.61
C ALA A 444 -5.27 7.28 -11.71
N SER A 445 -4.05 7.77 -11.41
CA SER A 445 -2.86 6.94 -11.37
C SER A 445 -2.89 5.94 -10.21
N LYS A 446 -3.77 6.14 -9.22
CA LYS A 446 -4.01 5.25 -8.07
C LYS A 446 -5.18 4.33 -8.36
N TYR A 447 -4.94 3.02 -8.43
CA TYR A 447 -5.91 1.98 -8.82
C TYR A 447 -7.33 2.12 -8.24
N HIS A 448 -7.44 2.43 -6.94
CA HIS A 448 -8.73 2.54 -6.24
C HIS A 448 -9.64 3.63 -6.81
N VAL A 449 -9.07 4.71 -7.35
CA VAL A 449 -9.84 5.82 -7.93
C VAL A 449 -10.61 5.38 -9.19
N PRO A 450 -9.98 4.89 -10.27
CA PRO A 450 -10.70 4.45 -11.45
C PRO A 450 -11.45 3.12 -11.27
N ALA A 451 -11.14 2.35 -10.22
CA ALA A 451 -11.86 1.11 -9.88
C ALA A 451 -13.06 1.34 -8.95
N ASP A 452 -13.31 2.58 -8.53
CA ASP A 452 -14.39 2.96 -7.60
C ASP A 452 -14.38 2.17 -6.29
N LEU A 453 -13.20 1.90 -5.75
CA LEU A 453 -13.04 1.17 -4.49
C LEU A 453 -12.88 2.17 -3.33
N PRO A 454 -13.70 2.08 -2.27
CA PRO A 454 -13.50 2.87 -1.06
C PRO A 454 -12.08 2.77 -0.49
N TYR A 455 -11.61 3.86 0.10
CA TYR A 455 -10.26 3.98 0.66
C TYR A 455 -10.25 4.29 2.16
N ALA A 456 -11.33 4.86 2.71
CA ALA A 456 -11.47 5.18 4.14
C ALA A 456 -11.40 3.94 5.03
N ASN A 457 -11.74 2.76 4.50
CA ASN A 457 -11.57 1.47 5.18
C ASN A 457 -10.10 1.18 5.54
N TYR A 458 -9.13 1.62 4.72
CA TYR A 458 -7.71 1.50 5.04
C TYR A 458 -7.30 2.42 6.19
N PHE A 459 -7.88 3.62 6.28
CA PHE A 459 -7.65 4.53 7.40
C PHE A 459 -8.20 3.94 8.70
N VAL A 460 -9.47 3.51 8.67
CA VAL A 460 -10.14 2.86 9.80
C VAL A 460 -9.36 1.63 10.26
N SER A 461 -8.93 0.78 9.32
CA SER A 461 -8.15 -0.42 9.60
C SER A 461 -6.88 -0.12 10.41
N VAL A 462 -6.11 0.89 9.99
CA VAL A 462 -4.84 1.25 10.65
C VAL A 462 -5.05 1.78 12.06
N ILE A 463 -6.13 2.50 12.32
CA ILE A 463 -6.41 3.03 13.66
C ILE A 463 -6.93 1.92 14.58
N LEU A 464 -7.93 1.17 14.10
CA LEU A 464 -8.53 0.08 14.87
C LEU A 464 -7.54 -1.03 15.19
N GLN A 465 -6.57 -1.33 14.31
CA GLN A 465 -5.57 -2.37 14.62
C GLN A 465 -4.80 -2.08 15.91
N PHE A 466 -4.46 -0.81 16.19
CA PHE A 466 -3.74 -0.46 17.42
C PHE A 466 -4.67 -0.43 18.63
N GLN A 467 -5.90 0.09 18.50
CA GLN A 467 -6.89 0.07 19.58
C GLN A 467 -7.26 -1.36 20.01
N LEU A 468 -7.45 -2.25 19.04
CA LEU A 468 -7.67 -3.67 19.28
C LEU A 468 -6.45 -4.31 19.93
N PHE A 469 -5.27 -4.12 19.33
CA PHE A 469 -4.03 -4.72 19.82
C PHE A 469 -3.74 -4.33 21.27
N GLU A 470 -3.88 -3.06 21.61
CA GLU A 470 -3.74 -2.58 22.98
C GLU A 470 -4.72 -3.27 23.94
N SER A 471 -5.99 -3.37 23.57
CA SER A 471 -6.99 -4.02 24.43
C SER A 471 -6.70 -5.50 24.63
N LEU A 472 -6.19 -6.19 23.61
CA LEU A 472 -5.74 -7.58 23.69
C LEU A 472 -4.46 -7.72 24.54
N CYS A 473 -3.53 -6.77 24.46
CA CYS A 473 -2.32 -6.75 25.28
C CYS A 473 -2.63 -6.51 26.76
N ASP A 474 -3.50 -5.55 27.04
CA ASP A 474 -3.95 -5.21 28.40
C ASP A 474 -4.62 -6.42 29.07
N ILE A 475 -5.52 -7.12 28.37
CA ILE A 475 -6.20 -8.30 28.93
C ILE A 475 -5.27 -9.53 29.02
N SER A 476 -4.19 -9.57 28.24
CA SER A 476 -3.13 -10.58 28.34
C SER A 476 -2.18 -10.35 29.52
N GLY A 477 -2.31 -9.22 30.23
CA GLY A 477 -1.45 -8.87 31.36
C GLY A 477 -0.04 -8.39 30.94
N HIS A 478 0.11 -7.84 29.74
CA HIS A 478 1.39 -7.25 29.29
C HIS A 478 1.73 -6.00 30.12
N THR A 479 2.99 -5.88 30.57
CA THR A 479 3.45 -4.77 31.45
C THR A 479 4.59 -3.94 30.88
N GLY A 480 4.92 -4.08 29.59
CA GLY A 480 6.00 -3.36 28.92
C GLY A 480 5.51 -2.36 27.87
N ASP A 481 6.42 -1.87 27.04
CA ASP A 481 6.07 -1.07 25.87
C ASP A 481 5.12 -1.85 24.95
N LEU A 482 4.08 -1.18 24.43
CA LEU A 482 3.02 -1.86 23.68
C LEU A 482 3.57 -2.63 22.46
N HIS A 483 4.61 -2.13 21.81
CA HIS A 483 5.21 -2.75 20.62
C HIS A 483 5.95 -4.08 20.87
N THR A 484 6.18 -4.45 22.14
CA THR A 484 6.81 -5.74 22.51
C THR A 484 5.79 -6.79 22.96
N CYS A 485 4.51 -6.45 22.94
CA CYS A 485 3.43 -7.37 23.33
C CYS A 485 3.32 -8.56 22.36
N ASP A 486 3.12 -9.75 22.94
CA ASP A 486 2.86 -10.99 22.23
C ASP A 486 1.62 -11.68 22.82
N LEU A 487 0.58 -11.84 22.00
CA LEU A 487 -0.71 -12.42 22.35
C LEU A 487 -0.71 -13.95 22.37
N TYR A 488 0.36 -14.58 21.88
CA TYR A 488 0.48 -16.04 21.81
C TYR A 488 0.23 -16.70 23.17
N ARG A 489 -0.63 -17.73 23.19
CA ARG A 489 -1.11 -18.47 24.38
C ARG A 489 -1.99 -17.69 25.38
N SER A 490 -2.37 -16.44 25.09
CA SER A 490 -3.32 -15.69 25.93
C SER A 490 -4.76 -16.13 25.67
N ARG A 491 -5.33 -16.93 26.58
CA ARG A 491 -6.73 -17.39 26.47
C ARG A 491 -7.72 -16.24 26.65
N GLU A 492 -7.37 -15.28 27.49
CA GLU A 492 -8.17 -14.10 27.79
C GLU A 492 -8.28 -13.19 26.56
N ALA A 493 -7.18 -12.95 25.85
CA ALA A 493 -7.21 -12.22 24.58
C ALA A 493 -8.00 -12.97 23.51
N GLY A 494 -7.84 -14.30 23.41
CA GLY A 494 -8.60 -15.11 22.47
C GLY A 494 -10.11 -15.11 22.73
N ARG A 495 -10.54 -15.09 24.01
CA ARG A 495 -11.97 -14.92 24.37
C ARG A 495 -12.50 -13.57 23.93
N LEU A 496 -11.82 -12.47 24.30
CA LEU A 496 -12.22 -11.13 23.88
C LEU A 496 -12.29 -11.01 22.35
N LEU A 497 -11.28 -11.53 21.65
CA LEU A 497 -11.26 -11.53 20.19
C LEU A 497 -12.41 -12.37 19.62
N ALA A 498 -12.66 -13.57 20.13
CA ALA A 498 -13.77 -14.40 19.64
C ALA A 498 -15.13 -13.70 19.84
N ASP A 499 -15.34 -13.07 21.00
CA ASP A 499 -16.58 -12.36 21.32
C ASP A 499 -16.85 -11.22 20.33
N ILE A 500 -15.86 -10.34 20.08
CA ILE A 500 -16.03 -9.20 19.16
C ILE A 500 -16.18 -9.63 17.70
N LEU A 501 -15.60 -10.76 17.29
CA LEU A 501 -15.73 -11.24 15.91
C LEU A 501 -17.04 -11.98 15.68
N SER A 502 -17.62 -12.58 16.72
CA SER A 502 -18.83 -13.40 16.63
C SER A 502 -20.10 -12.61 16.28
N VAL A 503 -20.12 -11.32 16.59
CA VAL A 503 -21.27 -10.45 16.34
C VAL A 503 -21.42 -10.08 14.86
N GLY A 504 -20.35 -10.16 14.06
CA GLY A 504 -20.35 -9.70 12.67
C GLY A 504 -20.84 -8.25 12.55
N SER A 505 -21.79 -7.99 11.66
CA SER A 505 -22.45 -6.69 11.49
C SER A 505 -23.83 -6.62 12.15
N SER A 506 -24.13 -7.51 13.10
CA SER A 506 -25.43 -7.50 13.81
C SER A 506 -25.57 -6.41 14.88
N GLN A 507 -24.48 -5.70 15.21
CA GLN A 507 -24.45 -4.63 16.19
C GLN A 507 -23.77 -3.40 15.60
N SER A 508 -24.14 -2.23 16.14
CA SER A 508 -23.50 -0.97 15.76
C SER A 508 -21.99 -1.02 16.06
N TRP A 509 -21.18 -0.53 15.13
CA TRP A 509 -19.73 -0.50 15.32
C TRP A 509 -19.28 0.26 16.58
N PRO A 510 -19.94 1.33 17.08
CA PRO A 510 -19.54 1.96 18.34
C PRO A 510 -19.69 1.02 19.54
N ASP A 511 -20.72 0.17 19.53
CA ASP A 511 -20.95 -0.82 20.58
C ASP A 511 -19.90 -1.94 20.52
N VAL A 512 -19.50 -2.35 19.31
CA VAL A 512 -18.40 -3.31 19.11
C VAL A 512 -17.08 -2.72 19.60
N ILE A 513 -16.76 -1.46 19.30
CA ILE A 513 -15.57 -0.78 19.84
C ILE A 513 -15.65 -0.65 21.36
N ARG A 514 -16.83 -0.37 21.92
CA ARG A 514 -17.03 -0.31 23.38
C ARG A 514 -16.74 -1.65 24.05
N GLN A 515 -17.20 -2.75 23.46
CA GLN A 515 -16.90 -4.10 23.94
C GLN A 515 -15.41 -4.41 23.81
N MET A 516 -14.84 -4.19 22.63
CA MET A 516 -13.42 -4.39 22.31
C MET A 516 -12.51 -3.65 23.30
N THR A 517 -12.82 -2.40 23.60
CA THR A 517 -12.00 -1.55 24.50
C THR A 517 -12.41 -1.67 25.96
N ARG A 518 -13.33 -2.59 26.28
CA ARG A 518 -13.83 -2.86 27.64
C ARG A 518 -14.39 -1.61 28.32
N GLY A 519 -15.12 -0.80 27.57
CA GLY A 519 -15.81 0.41 28.02
C GLY A 519 -14.97 1.69 28.01
N ARG A 520 -13.69 1.65 27.60
CA ARG A 520 -12.83 2.85 27.58
C ARG A 520 -13.26 3.89 26.56
N THR A 521 -13.71 3.45 25.39
CA THR A 521 -14.19 4.34 24.32
C THR A 521 -15.17 3.59 23.42
N ASN A 522 -16.02 4.32 22.70
CA ASN A 522 -16.85 3.81 21.62
C ASN A 522 -16.54 4.49 20.29
N ARG A 523 -15.38 5.14 20.18
CA ARG A 523 -14.94 5.92 19.02
C ARG A 523 -13.61 5.40 18.48
N LEU A 524 -13.33 5.74 17.23
CA LEU A 524 -11.99 5.64 16.66
C LEU A 524 -11.06 6.58 17.43
N ASP A 525 -9.92 6.08 17.89
CA ASP A 525 -9.01 6.81 18.78
C ASP A 525 -7.55 6.49 18.43
N ALA A 526 -6.73 7.55 18.35
CA ALA A 526 -5.31 7.47 17.98
C ALA A 526 -4.39 7.09 19.15
N SER A 527 -4.88 7.09 20.39
CA SER A 527 -4.03 7.02 21.59
C SER A 527 -3.24 5.71 21.65
N ALA A 528 -3.85 4.59 21.26
CA ALA A 528 -3.16 3.29 21.22
C ALA A 528 -1.99 3.29 20.22
N MET A 529 -2.17 3.90 19.05
CA MET A 529 -1.10 4.04 18.06
C MET A 529 0.01 4.97 18.57
N LEU A 530 -0.35 6.09 19.20
CA LEU A 530 0.63 7.01 19.80
C LEU A 530 1.44 6.34 20.92
N ARG A 531 0.81 5.49 21.74
CA ARG A 531 1.49 4.68 22.76
C ARG A 531 2.43 3.65 22.14
N TYR A 532 1.98 2.95 21.08
CA TYR A 532 2.82 1.99 20.35
C TYR A 532 4.12 2.65 19.84
N PHE A 533 4.01 3.86 19.27
CA PHE A 533 5.16 4.58 18.72
C PHE A 533 5.84 5.55 19.70
N ALA A 534 5.49 5.54 20.98
CA ALA A 534 6.04 6.48 21.96
C ALA A 534 7.59 6.46 22.04
N PRO A 535 8.27 5.29 22.04
CA PRO A 535 9.74 5.26 22.05
C PRO A 535 10.35 5.91 20.80
N LEU A 536 9.76 5.66 19.62
CA LEU A 536 10.19 6.29 18.37
C LEU A 536 9.93 7.79 18.37
N ALA A 537 8.79 8.25 18.90
CA ALA A 537 8.49 9.67 19.00
C ALA A 537 9.54 10.40 19.85
N GLN A 538 9.99 9.80 20.96
CA GLN A 538 11.07 10.34 21.78
C GLN A 538 12.42 10.34 21.06
N PHE A 539 12.72 9.29 20.30
CA PHE A 539 13.91 9.25 19.44
C PHE A 539 13.88 10.36 18.40
N LEU A 540 12.80 10.50 17.63
CA LEU A 540 12.64 11.51 16.59
C LEU A 540 12.70 12.93 17.16
N LYS A 541 12.10 13.18 18.33
CA LYS A 541 12.21 14.48 19.01
C LYS A 541 13.66 14.83 19.31
N ARG A 542 14.46 13.88 19.79
CA ARG A 542 15.90 14.08 20.06
C ARG A 542 16.69 14.32 18.78
N GLN A 543 16.45 13.53 17.74
CA GLN A 543 17.13 13.69 16.45
C GLN A 543 16.84 15.04 15.79
N ASN A 544 15.61 15.53 15.93
CA ASN A 544 15.17 16.79 15.32
C ASN A 544 15.36 18.02 16.21
N GLN A 545 16.13 17.95 17.32
CA GLN A 545 16.28 19.09 18.24
C GLN A 545 16.90 20.32 17.58
N MET A 546 17.80 20.11 16.60
CA MET A 546 18.52 21.16 15.89
C MET A 546 17.83 21.55 14.57
N GLU A 547 16.72 20.90 14.22
CA GLU A 547 15.99 21.19 12.99
C GLU A 547 15.20 22.50 13.14
N PRO A 548 15.34 23.46 12.20
CA PRO A 548 14.67 24.75 12.31
C PRO A 548 13.15 24.64 12.16
N VAL A 549 12.66 23.59 11.49
CA VAL A 549 11.24 23.39 11.18
C VAL A 549 10.84 21.93 11.38
N ILE A 550 9.86 21.71 12.24
CA ILE A 550 9.16 20.42 12.37
C ILE A 550 7.96 20.38 11.41
N GLY A 551 7.94 19.40 10.50
CA GLY A 551 7.06 19.40 9.33
C GLY A 551 7.62 20.26 8.19
N TRP A 552 6.77 21.04 7.53
CA TRP A 552 7.14 21.86 6.38
C TRP A 552 6.47 23.23 6.42
N ILE A 553 7.11 24.20 5.77
CA ILE A 553 6.56 25.50 5.42
C ILE A 553 6.15 25.43 3.95
N THR A 554 4.96 25.94 3.64
CA THR A 554 4.46 26.07 2.27
C THR A 554 4.82 27.46 1.74
N SER A 555 5.63 27.51 0.69
CA SER A 555 5.94 28.76 -0.03
C SER A 555 4.84 29.08 -1.05
N GLN A 556 4.88 30.30 -1.59
CA GLN A 556 3.98 30.72 -2.67
C GLN A 556 4.22 29.90 -3.95
N GLU A 557 5.46 29.46 -4.20
CA GLU A 557 5.81 28.57 -5.32
C GLU A 557 5.28 27.15 -5.12
N ASP A 558 5.30 26.64 -3.88
CA ASP A 558 4.74 25.32 -3.55
C ASP A 558 3.22 25.30 -3.76
N ALA A 559 2.54 26.39 -3.37
CA ALA A 559 1.12 26.58 -3.63
C ALA A 559 0.83 26.74 -5.13
N GLY A 560 1.70 27.46 -5.87
CA GLY A 560 1.62 27.63 -7.33
C GLY A 560 1.83 26.33 -8.11
N CYS A 561 2.59 25.36 -7.59
CA CYS A 561 2.68 24.01 -8.19
C CYS A 561 1.36 23.23 -8.11
N CYS A 562 0.48 23.60 -7.16
CA CYS A 562 -0.87 23.05 -7.03
C CYS A 562 -1.90 23.88 -7.80
N LEU A 563 -1.70 25.20 -7.92
CA LEU A 563 -2.65 26.15 -8.52
C LEU A 563 -2.25 26.53 -9.95
N SER A 564 -2.99 26.01 -10.93
CA SER A 564 -3.02 26.62 -12.26
C SER A 564 -3.73 27.98 -12.15
N PHE A 565 -2.97 29.08 -12.26
CA PHE A 565 -3.41 30.48 -12.32
C PHE A 565 -4.92 30.70 -12.57
N ALA A 566 -5.65 31.01 -11.51
CA ALA A 566 -6.79 31.90 -11.53
C ALA A 566 -6.63 32.88 -10.36
N ALA A 567 -6.11 34.06 -10.66
CA ALA A 567 -5.93 35.12 -9.69
C ALA A 567 -7.28 35.63 -9.18
N THR A 568 -7.55 35.53 -7.88
CA THR A 568 -8.11 36.65 -7.12
C THR A 568 -7.78 36.50 -5.63
N THR A 569 -7.09 37.52 -5.14
CA THR A 569 -6.77 37.89 -3.76
C THR A 569 -7.73 37.37 -2.70
N LEU A 570 -7.24 36.60 -1.72
CA LEU A 570 -7.72 36.62 -0.33
C LEU A 570 -6.61 36.14 0.60
N LEU A 571 -6.00 37.11 1.28
CA LEU A 571 -5.01 36.92 2.33
C LEU A 571 -5.63 36.21 3.54
N VAL A 572 -4.95 35.15 3.98
CA VAL A 572 -4.64 34.77 5.36
C VAL A 572 -5.24 35.68 6.44
N THR A 573 -6.20 35.18 7.21
CA THR A 573 -6.33 35.35 8.67
C THR A 573 -7.47 34.47 9.21
N MET A 574 -7.28 33.96 10.44
CA MET A 574 -8.19 33.12 11.25
C MET A 574 -8.24 31.64 10.81
N VAL A 575 -7.89 30.65 11.65
CA VAL A 575 -8.36 30.46 13.02
C VAL A 575 -7.22 29.95 13.92
N ALA A 576 -6.83 30.79 14.88
CA ALA A 576 -6.46 30.34 16.22
C ALA A 576 -7.62 30.73 17.13
N SER A 577 -8.00 29.85 18.06
CA SER A 577 -9.15 29.89 18.99
C SER A 577 -10.40 29.15 18.50
N PHE A 578 -10.47 27.85 18.79
CA PHE A 578 -11.39 27.28 19.77
C PHE A 578 -10.83 25.95 20.29
#